data_AF-A0A1H4HGZ0-F1
#
_entry.id   AF-A0A1H4HGZ0-F1
#
_cell.length_a   1.000
_cell.length_b   1.000
_cell.length_c   1.000
_cell.angle_alpha   90.00
_cell.angle_beta   90.00
_cell.angle_gamma   90.00
#
_symmetry.space_group_name_H-M   'P 1'
#
loop_
_entity.id
_entity.type
_entity.pdbx_description
1 polymer ?
#
loop_
_entity_poly.entity_id
_entity_poly.type
_entity_poly.pdbx_seq_one_letter_code
_entity_poly.pdbx_strand_id
1 'polypeptide(L)' 'MELILKSNNQESLAKIMTLAKKLNVVIEKKDADLQDTSKEALRNRILNFKAKRASSFGDAGRWEKDQREDRYLPLI' A
#
# COMPACT_ATOMS: atom_id res chain seq x y z
N MET A 1 -27.14 -1.99 14.27
CA MET A 1 -26.52 -1.43 13.05
C MET A 1 -25.22 -0.78 13.46
N GLU A 2 -24.11 -1.11 12.78
CA GLU A 2 -22.77 -0.65 13.15
C GLU A 2 -22.22 0.29 12.07
N LEU A 3 -21.48 1.33 12.49
CA LEU A 3 -20.88 2.32 11.59
C LEU A 3 -19.36 2.32 11.77
N ILE A 4 -18.62 2.04 10.70
CA ILE A 4 -17.16 2.05 10.71
C ILE A 4 -16.68 3.34 10.04
N LEU A 5 -16.00 4.19 10.79
CA LEU A 5 -15.42 5.44 10.31
C LEU A 5 -13.92 5.28 10.07
N LYS A 6 -13.47 5.50 8.83
CA LYS A 6 -12.05 5.56 8.45
C LYS A 6 -11.76 6.93 7.87
N SER A 7 -10.88 7.69 8.52
CA SER A 7 -10.47 9.02 8.07
C SER A 7 -9.03 9.29 8.49
N ASN A 8 -8.31 10.04 7.66
CA ASN A 8 -6.97 10.56 7.95
C ASN A 8 -7.00 11.99 8.53
N ASN A 9 -8.18 12.63 8.59
CA ASN A 9 -8.35 13.96 9.14
C ASN A 9 -8.72 13.88 10.62
N GLN A 10 -7.74 14.19 11.48
CA GLN A 10 -7.86 14.14 12.93
C GLN A 10 -8.87 15.17 13.49
N GLU A 11 -8.99 16.33 12.86
CA GLU A 11 -9.92 17.38 13.30
C GLU A 11 -11.38 16.97 13.08
N SER A 12 -11.67 16.40 11.90
CA SER A 12 -13.00 15.87 11.58
C SER A 12 -13.37 14.71 12.51
N LEU A 13 -12.43 13.80 12.81
CA LEU A 13 -12.67 12.69 13.73
C LEU A 13 -13.01 13.17 15.15
N ALA A 14 -12.32 14.21 15.66
CA ALA A 14 -12.63 14.78 16.97
C ALA A 14 -14.05 15.38 17.03
N LYS A 15 -14.48 16.10 15.98
CA LYS A 15 -15.84 16.65 15.87
C LYS A 15 -16.90 15.54 15.85
N ILE A 16 -16.64 14.45 15.13
CA ILE A 16 -17.56 13.30 15.07
C ILE A 16 -17.62 12.56 16.43
N MET A 17 -16.47 12.34 17.08
CA MET A 17 -16.43 11.70 18.40
C MET A 17 -17.16 12.52 19.47
N THR A 18 -17.03 13.84 19.45
CA THR A 18 -17.75 14.72 20.40
C THR A 18 -19.26 14.68 20.17
N LEU A 19 -19.71 14.64 18.92
CA LEU A 19 -21.12 14.48 18.58
C LEU A 19 -21.66 13.12 19.04
N ALA A 20 -20.93 12.04 18.76
CA ALA A 20 -21.31 10.69 19.16
C ALA A 20 -21.40 10.54 20.70
N LYS A 21 -20.48 11.17 21.45
CA LYS A 21 -20.57 11.24 22.92
C LYS A 21 -21.82 11.98 23.40
N LYS A 22 -22.19 13.10 22.76
CA LYS A 22 -23.42 13.85 23.09
C LYS A 22 -24.69 13.03 22.84
N LEU A 23 -24.63 12.11 21.88
CA LEU A 23 -25.73 11.22 21.51
C LEU A 23 -25.72 9.88 22.27
N ASN A 24 -24.85 9.72 23.28
CA ASN A 24 -24.67 8.47 24.04
C ASN A 24 -24.40 7.23 23.16
N VAL A 25 -23.70 7.42 22.05
CA VAL A 25 -23.29 6.32 21.18
C VAL A 25 -22.01 5.69 21.75
N VAL A 26 -21.98 4.36 21.86
CA VAL A 26 -20.80 3.59 22.27
C VAL A 26 -19.78 3.60 21.13
N ILE A 27 -18.57 4.08 21.39
CA ILE A 27 -17.48 4.19 20.41
C ILE A 27 -16.38 3.22 20.80
N GLU A 28 -16.16 2.20 19.99
CA GLU A 28 -14.98 1.34 20.10
C GLU A 28 -13.85 1.91 19.24
N LYS A 29 -12.82 2.44 19.90
CA LYS A 29 -11.58 2.82 19.21
C LYS A 29 -10.77 1.55 19.00
N LYS A 30 -10.79 1.02 17.78
CA LYS A 30 -9.73 0.12 17.34
C LYS A 30 -8.49 0.96 17.15
N ASP A 31 -7.72 1.13 18.21
CA ASP A 31 -6.32 1.48 18.07
C ASP A 31 -5.70 0.38 17.22
N ALA A 32 -5.49 0.70 15.94
CA ALA A 32 -4.60 -0.08 15.13
C ALA A 32 -3.24 0.16 15.77
N ASP A 33 -2.86 -0.74 16.67
CA ASP A 33 -1.50 -0.92 17.13
C ASP A 33 -0.73 -1.39 15.89
N LEU A 34 -0.49 -0.43 15.00
CA LEU A 34 0.32 -0.59 13.83
C LEU A 34 1.71 -0.77 14.40
N GLN A 35 2.08 -2.04 14.57
CA GLN A 35 3.45 -2.51 14.44
C GLN A 35 4.02 -1.93 13.14
N ASP A 36 4.41 -0.65 13.23
CA ASP A 36 4.92 0.21 12.15
C ASP A 36 6.27 -0.33 11.64
N THR A 37 6.86 -1.25 12.39
CA THR A 37 8.05 -2.03 12.03
C THR A 37 7.95 -2.67 10.65
N SER A 38 6.77 -3.16 10.25
CA SER A 38 6.57 -3.79 8.94
C SER A 38 6.54 -2.76 7.79
N LYS A 39 5.95 -1.59 8.04
CA LYS A 39 5.86 -0.49 7.08
C LYS A 39 7.20 0.23 6.95
N GLU A 40 7.91 0.42 8.05
CA GLU A 40 9.26 0.96 8.10
C GLU A 40 10.27 0.03 7.43
N ALA A 41 10.20 -1.28 7.68
CA ALA A 41 11.02 -2.27 7.00
C ALA A 41 10.75 -2.28 5.48
N LEU A 42 9.47 -2.20 5.08
CA LEU A 42 9.09 -2.09 3.66
C LEU A 42 9.61 -0.80 3.04
N ARG A 43 9.49 0.33 3.74
CA ARG A 43 9.98 1.63 3.30
C ARG A 43 11.50 1.61 3.12
N ASN A 44 12.24 1.06 4.07
CA ASN A 44 13.69 0.91 4.00
C ASN A 44 14.11 -0.03 2.86
N ARG A 45 13.35 -1.10 2.60
CA ARG A 45 13.58 -2.00 1.47
C ARG A 45 13.38 -1.30 0.13
N ILE A 46 12.37 -0.46 0.00
CA ILE A 46 12.09 0.29 -1.24
C ILE A 46 13.15 1.37 -1.47
N LEU A 47 13.49 2.17 -0.45
CA LEU A 47 14.48 3.23 -0.56
C LEU A 47 15.88 2.70 -0.90
N ASN A 48 16.23 1.55 -0.34
CA ASN A 48 17.53 0.90 -0.58
C ASN A 48 17.48 -0.11 -1.74
N PHE A 49 16.38 -0.18 -2.49
CA PHE A 49 16.27 -1.10 -3.61
C PHE A 49 17.29 -0.72 -4.69
N LYS A 50 18.23 -1.62 -4.96
CA LYS A 50 19.15 -1.55 -6.09
C LYS A 50 18.96 -2.79 -6.96
N ALA A 51 18.65 -2.58 -8.23
CA ALA A 51 18.59 -3.68 -9.19
C ALA A 51 20.00 -4.28 -9.38
N LYS A 52 20.10 -5.61 -9.33
CA LYS A 52 21.38 -6.33 -9.55
C LYS A 52 21.94 -6.14 -10.97
N ARG A 53 21.07 -5.76 -11.92
CA ARG A 53 21.39 -5.51 -13.33
C ARG A 53 20.72 -4.21 -13.73
N ALA A 54 21.33 -3.49 -14.67
CA ALA A 54 20.69 -2.33 -15.29
C ALA A 54 19.36 -2.78 -15.89
N SER A 55 18.28 -2.07 -15.58
CA SER A 55 16.98 -2.35 -16.16
C SER A 55 17.03 -2.09 -17.65
N SER A 56 16.44 -2.97 -18.47
CA SER A 56 16.18 -2.70 -19.88
C SER A 56 15.04 -1.69 -20.08
N PHE A 57 14.45 -1.17 -19.00
CA PHE A 57 13.45 -0.12 -19.04
C PHE A 57 14.04 1.15 -19.67
N GLY A 58 13.68 1.41 -20.93
CA GLY A 58 14.24 2.46 -21.78
C GLY A 58 14.78 1.95 -23.12
N ASP A 59 15.17 0.68 -23.20
CA ASP A 59 15.49 -0.03 -24.44
C ASP A 59 14.36 -1.03 -24.73
N ALA A 60 13.34 -0.55 -25.44
CA ALA A 60 12.15 -1.33 -25.76
C ALA A 60 12.47 -2.66 -26.47
N GLY A 61 13.52 -2.67 -27.31
CA GLY A 61 13.92 -3.86 -28.05
C GLY A 61 14.59 -4.93 -27.19
N ARG A 62 15.40 -4.53 -26.19
CA ARG A 62 15.93 -5.48 -25.18
C ARG A 62 14.86 -5.94 -24.20
N TRP A 63 14.00 -5.03 -23.76
CA TRP A 63 12.90 -5.37 -22.85
C TRP A 63 11.95 -6.41 -23.46
N GLU A 64 11.57 -6.26 -24.72
CA GLU A 64 10.73 -7.25 -25.42
C GLU A 64 11.44 -8.61 -25.59
N LYS A 65 12.76 -8.60 -25.79
CA LYS A 65 13.57 -9.83 -25.88
C LYS A 65 13.65 -10.59 -24.56
N ASP A 66 13.85 -9.86 -23.46
CA ASP A 66 14.04 -10.47 -22.14
C ASP A 66 12.70 -10.89 -21.50
N GLN A 67 11.58 -10.24 -21.84
CA GLN A 67 10.26 -10.55 -21.25
C GLN A 67 9.43 -11.53 -22.07
N ARG A 68 9.68 -11.67 -23.38
CA ARG A 68 9.00 -12.68 -24.20
C ARG A 68 9.81 -13.98 -24.19
N GLU A 69 9.55 -14.82 -23.18
CA GLU A 69 10.00 -16.22 -23.14
C GLU A 69 9.36 -17.07 -24.26
N ASP A 70 8.23 -16.63 -24.81
CA ASP A 70 7.38 -17.33 -25.79
C ASP A 70 7.98 -17.47 -27.21
N ARG A 71 9.29 -17.29 -27.38
CA ARG A 71 9.92 -17.24 -28.71
C ARG A 71 10.28 -18.60 -29.32
N TYR A 72 10.00 -19.69 -28.63
CA TYR A 72 10.03 -21.04 -29.22
C TYR A 72 8.61 -21.48 -29.56
N LEU A 73 7.98 -20.83 -30.55
CA LEU A 73 6.95 -21.55 -31.29
C LEU A 73 7.68 -22.62 -32.11
N PRO A 74 7.43 -23.91 -31.90
CA PRO A 74 7.93 -24.93 -32.81
C PRO A 74 7.34 -24.63 -34.19
N LEU A 75 8.23 -24.40 -35.17
CA LEU A 75 7.85 -24.27 -36.57
C LEU A 75 7.19 -25.60 -36.99
N ILE A 76 5.87 -25.59 -37.12
CA ILE A 76 5.08 -26.63 -37.81
C ILE A 76 5.09 -26.28 -39.29
#